data_AF-A0A4T0HIR3-F1
#
_entry.id   AF-A0A4T0HIR3-F1
#
_cell.length_a   1.000
_cell.length_b   1.000
_cell.length_c   1.000
_cell.angle_alpha   90.00
_cell.angle_beta   90.00
_cell.angle_gamma   90.00
#
_symmetry.space_group_name_H-M   'P 1'
#
loop_
_entity.id
_entity.type
_entity.pdbx_description
1 polymer ?
#
loop_
_entity_poly.entity_id
_entity_poly.type
_entity_poly.pdbx_seq_one_letter_code
_entity_poly.pdbx_strand_id
1 'polypeptide(L)'
;MRIVPVPNQSDNYAYLIIDEAGKKAASVDPYAVDKVLAAAKAEGVELAANISTHHHNDHTGGNMELHKQLPNIPFYSGSQKAPATTNIVSHGDEFKFGSLDVSCHSTPCHTQDSTAFLVHDKSTGQKAVFTGDTLFTAGCGRFFEGTAAEMHKSLNEVLAKLPSDTVVYNGHEYTRGNVKFALTVEPKNEALRKLAEDTAANSQTVGKYTIGDELAHNPFMRVHVSEVQEATGEKEGAKVMAKLREMKNKAHPHPNFRRSKQSNTIQDGKGSENKAAEKHPPPPPPPRRTFSDKNPFSNLLQSSKPHLPPRQSAPDTQTETASTSTRNQNDVSWFKPPPRPPAKPRLVGLQESRRPNLMQRSRSLQISASEIRSLFGGEQGDDRNGGNEESEEAWLLRNNTINSSNSNNSNNSNNYTALP
;
A
#
# COMPACT_ATOMS: atom_id res chain seq x y z
N MET A 1 4.75 -20.95 3.04
CA MET A 1 5.43 -19.63 2.94
C MET A 1 5.43 -19.00 4.31
N ARG A 2 6.51 -18.29 4.67
CA ARG A 2 6.58 -17.53 5.92
C ARG A 2 7.12 -16.13 5.66
N ILE A 3 6.63 -15.14 6.40
CA ILE A 3 7.04 -13.73 6.22
C ILE A 3 7.62 -13.23 7.54
N VAL A 4 8.80 -12.64 7.47
CA VAL A 4 9.49 -12.05 8.62
C VAL A 4 9.58 -10.54 8.40
N PRO A 5 8.84 -9.73 9.16
CA PRO A 5 9.02 -8.28 9.18
C PRO A 5 10.42 -7.93 9.72
N VAL A 6 11.08 -6.97 9.08
CA VAL A 6 12.39 -6.45 9.47
C VAL A 6 12.24 -4.94 9.72
N PRO A 7 11.97 -4.53 10.98
CA PRO A 7 11.81 -3.12 11.33
C PRO A 7 13.08 -2.32 11.06
N ASN A 8 12.93 -1.18 10.39
CA ASN A 8 14.01 -0.26 10.11
C ASN A 8 13.55 1.20 10.26
N GLN A 9 14.52 2.11 10.40
CA GLN A 9 14.26 3.50 10.76
C GLN A 9 13.33 3.61 11.99
N SER A 10 12.46 4.62 12.04
CA SER A 10 11.49 4.80 13.12
C SER A 10 10.26 3.91 12.97
N ASP A 11 9.75 3.77 11.74
CA ASP A 11 8.44 3.16 11.49
C ASP A 11 8.35 2.32 10.20
N ASN A 12 9.44 2.19 9.43
CA ASN A 12 9.45 1.41 8.19
C ASN A 12 9.56 -0.11 8.47
N TYR A 13 8.93 -0.89 7.59
CA TYR A 13 9.15 -2.34 7.51
C TYR A 13 9.78 -2.71 6.18
N ALA A 14 10.92 -3.40 6.25
CA ALA A 14 11.34 -4.31 5.20
C ALA A 14 10.72 -5.70 5.48
N TYR A 15 10.71 -6.58 4.48
CA TYR A 15 10.22 -7.96 4.66
C TYR A 15 11.16 -8.99 4.08
N LEU A 16 11.23 -10.14 4.74
CA LEU A 16 11.81 -11.36 4.19
C LEU A 16 10.69 -12.35 3.91
N ILE A 17 10.48 -12.67 2.63
CA ILE A 17 9.49 -13.64 2.18
C ILE A 17 10.19 -14.97 1.99
N ILE A 18 9.90 -15.94 2.84
CA ILE A 18 10.60 -17.22 2.91
C ILE A 18 9.78 -18.30 2.19
N ASP A 19 10.40 -18.87 1.15
CA ASP A 19 10.07 -20.18 0.62
C ASP A 19 10.74 -21.25 1.49
N GLU A 20 9.93 -21.87 2.37
CA GLU A 20 10.43 -22.86 3.32
C GLU A 20 10.91 -24.15 2.64
N ALA A 21 10.32 -24.52 1.51
CA ALA A 21 10.69 -25.73 0.77
C ALA A 21 12.05 -25.55 0.08
N GLY A 22 12.27 -24.39 -0.54
CA GLY A 22 13.51 -24.07 -1.26
C GLY A 22 14.65 -23.54 -0.41
N LYS A 23 14.41 -23.22 0.88
CA LYS A 23 15.34 -22.46 1.74
C LYS A 23 15.83 -21.16 1.08
N LYS A 24 14.94 -20.54 0.31
CA LYS A 24 15.18 -19.28 -0.41
C LYS A 24 14.27 -18.21 0.15
N ALA A 25 14.69 -16.96 -0.01
CA ALA A 25 13.87 -15.82 0.34
C ALA A 25 13.98 -14.67 -0.65
N ALA A 26 12.94 -13.85 -0.71
CA ALA A 26 12.99 -12.54 -1.36
C ALA A 26 12.97 -11.45 -0.28
N SER A 27 13.77 -10.39 -0.47
CA SER A 27 13.64 -9.18 0.33
C SER A 27 12.66 -8.20 -0.31
N VAL A 28 11.92 -7.45 0.51
CA VAL A 28 11.08 -6.34 0.09
C VAL A 28 11.55 -5.07 0.78
N ASP A 29 11.78 -4.01 0.00
CA ASP A 29 12.16 -2.66 0.45
C ASP A 29 13.33 -2.65 1.47
N PRO A 30 14.52 -3.17 1.11
CA PRO A 30 15.59 -3.50 2.06
C PRO A 30 16.47 -2.30 2.45
N TYR A 31 15.89 -1.24 3.02
CA TYR A 31 16.65 -0.04 3.43
C TYR A 31 17.86 -0.38 4.33
N ALA A 32 17.62 -1.13 5.40
CA ALA A 32 18.66 -1.59 6.32
C ALA A 32 19.18 -2.98 5.89
N VAL A 33 20.09 -2.99 4.92
CA VAL A 33 20.66 -4.21 4.30
C VAL A 33 21.26 -5.16 5.34
N ASP A 34 21.96 -4.63 6.33
CA ASP A 34 22.56 -5.38 7.43
C ASP A 34 21.51 -6.17 8.23
N LYS A 35 20.38 -5.53 8.56
CA LYS A 35 19.27 -6.19 9.26
C LYS A 35 18.60 -7.26 8.42
N VAL A 36 18.41 -7.01 7.13
CA VAL A 36 17.81 -7.99 6.19
C VAL A 36 18.70 -9.22 6.05
N LEU A 37 20.02 -9.03 5.88
CA LEU A 37 20.97 -10.13 5.79
C LEU A 37 21.12 -10.89 7.11
N ALA A 38 21.09 -10.18 8.25
CA ALA A 38 21.09 -10.81 9.57
C ALA A 38 19.83 -11.67 9.79
N ALA A 39 18.65 -11.19 9.38
CA ALA A 39 17.42 -11.95 9.43
C ALA A 39 17.48 -13.19 8.52
N ALA A 40 17.93 -13.04 7.27
CA ALA A 40 18.09 -14.18 6.36
C ALA A 40 19.05 -15.25 6.92
N LYS A 41 20.16 -14.82 7.52
CA LYS A 41 21.10 -15.71 8.20
C LYS A 41 20.48 -16.41 9.40
N ALA A 42 19.75 -15.70 10.26
CA ALA A 42 19.09 -16.28 11.42
C ALA A 42 18.04 -17.33 11.04
N GLU A 43 17.37 -17.11 9.90
CA GLU A 43 16.36 -18.01 9.34
C GLU A 43 16.97 -19.17 8.53
N GLY A 44 18.28 -19.15 8.28
CA GLY A 44 18.98 -20.18 7.52
C GLY A 44 18.54 -20.26 6.06
N VAL A 45 18.28 -19.10 5.44
CA VAL A 45 17.80 -18.98 4.05
C VAL A 45 18.73 -18.13 3.18
N GLU A 46 18.76 -18.43 1.89
CA GLU A 46 19.50 -17.66 0.88
C GLU A 46 18.58 -16.61 0.24
N LEU A 47 19.03 -15.35 0.17
CA LEU A 47 18.33 -14.34 -0.62
C LEU A 47 18.46 -14.65 -2.11
N ALA A 48 17.33 -14.80 -2.78
CA ALA A 48 17.21 -15.18 -4.19
C ALA A 48 16.59 -14.08 -5.06
N ALA A 49 16.01 -13.04 -4.47
CA ALA A 49 15.45 -11.89 -5.18
C ALA A 49 15.33 -10.67 -4.25
N ASN A 50 15.29 -9.48 -4.84
CA ASN A 50 14.87 -8.26 -4.17
C ASN A 50 13.67 -7.63 -4.89
N ILE A 51 12.74 -7.07 -4.13
CA ILE A 51 11.52 -6.43 -4.62
C ILE A 51 11.47 -5.01 -4.03
N SER A 52 11.23 -4.03 -4.90
CA SER A 52 11.04 -2.63 -4.50
C SER A 52 9.65 -2.16 -4.89
N THR A 53 8.85 -1.77 -3.90
CA THR A 53 7.46 -1.33 -4.10
C THR A 53 7.38 0.00 -4.85
N HIS A 54 8.31 0.92 -4.58
CA HIS A 54 8.45 2.21 -5.24
C HIS A 54 9.83 2.83 -4.98
N HIS A 55 10.15 3.95 -5.62
CA HIS A 55 11.49 4.54 -5.59
C HIS A 55 11.87 5.39 -4.38
N HIS A 56 11.00 5.60 -3.38
CA HIS A 56 11.39 6.45 -2.27
C HIS A 56 12.57 5.85 -1.49
N ASN A 57 13.43 6.74 -1.00
CA ASN A 57 14.73 6.36 -0.46
C ASN A 57 14.61 5.49 0.79
N ASP A 58 13.59 5.69 1.61
CA ASP A 58 13.32 4.87 2.80
C ASP A 58 12.88 3.43 2.47
N HIS A 59 12.56 3.14 1.21
CA HIS A 59 12.30 1.78 0.71
C HIS A 59 13.50 1.22 -0.07
N THR A 60 14.14 2.04 -0.91
CA THR A 60 15.17 1.56 -1.86
C THR A 60 16.60 1.98 -1.53
N GLY A 61 16.82 2.71 -0.44
CA GLY A 61 18.13 3.26 -0.06
C GLY A 61 19.21 2.19 0.10
N GLY A 62 18.81 0.96 0.45
CA GLY A 62 19.71 -0.18 0.57
C GLY A 62 19.94 -0.96 -0.74
N ASN A 63 19.20 -0.69 -1.82
CA ASN A 63 19.25 -1.52 -3.03
C ASN A 63 20.66 -1.61 -3.64
N MET A 64 21.35 -0.48 -3.77
CA MET A 64 22.70 -0.47 -4.35
C MET A 64 23.70 -1.24 -3.49
N GLU A 65 23.55 -1.18 -2.17
CA GLU A 65 24.42 -1.90 -1.24
C GLU A 65 24.14 -3.40 -1.29
N LEU A 66 22.86 -3.79 -1.24
CA LEU A 66 22.44 -5.19 -1.39
C LEU A 66 22.93 -5.77 -2.73
N HIS A 67 22.81 -5.02 -3.82
CA HIS A 67 23.26 -5.47 -5.14
C HIS A 67 24.78 -5.68 -5.22
N LYS A 68 25.58 -4.85 -4.54
CA LYS A 68 27.04 -5.06 -4.47
C LYS A 68 27.39 -6.36 -3.74
N GLN A 69 26.64 -6.70 -2.69
CA GLN A 69 26.87 -7.92 -1.91
C GLN A 69 26.32 -9.17 -2.61
N LEU A 70 25.21 -9.03 -3.33
CA LEU A 70 24.51 -10.10 -4.04
C LEU A 70 24.25 -9.72 -5.51
N PRO A 71 25.29 -9.66 -6.36
CA PRO A 71 25.17 -9.12 -7.72
C PRO A 71 24.37 -10.01 -8.67
N ASN A 72 24.16 -11.28 -8.32
CA ASN A 72 23.55 -12.28 -9.21
C ASN A 72 22.05 -12.48 -8.98
N ILE A 73 21.45 -11.82 -7.97
CA ILE A 73 20.01 -11.95 -7.71
C ILE A 73 19.23 -10.89 -8.51
N PRO A 74 18.02 -11.20 -9.00
CA PRO A 74 17.16 -10.24 -9.67
C PRO A 74 16.60 -9.18 -8.69
N PHE A 75 16.48 -7.95 -9.18
CA PHE A 75 15.88 -6.80 -8.50
C PHE A 75 14.65 -6.35 -9.31
N TYR A 76 13.46 -6.54 -8.73
CA TYR A 76 12.18 -6.23 -9.37
C TYR A 76 11.63 -4.88 -8.88
N SER A 77 11.20 -4.02 -9.81
CA SER A 77 10.57 -2.74 -9.50
C SER A 77 9.66 -2.28 -10.64
N GLY A 78 8.68 -1.41 -10.35
CA GLY A 78 7.86 -0.75 -11.37
C GLY A 78 8.63 0.24 -12.27
N SER A 79 9.86 0.62 -11.92
CA SER A 79 10.67 1.52 -12.77
C SER A 79 12.17 1.46 -12.49
N GLN A 80 12.96 2.08 -13.36
CA GLN A 80 14.41 2.31 -13.15
C GLN A 80 14.73 3.39 -12.13
N LYS A 81 13.73 4.07 -11.55
CA LYS A 81 13.96 5.05 -10.46
C LYS A 81 14.40 4.35 -9.17
N ALA A 82 13.95 3.12 -8.93
CA ALA A 82 14.47 2.29 -7.85
C ALA A 82 15.89 1.82 -8.22
N PRO A 83 16.92 2.17 -7.41
CA PRO A 83 18.30 1.80 -7.72
C PRO A 83 18.50 0.29 -7.83
N ALA A 84 19.49 -0.11 -8.63
CA ALA A 84 19.85 -1.50 -8.92
C ALA A 84 18.77 -2.38 -9.57
N THR A 85 17.66 -1.79 -10.06
CA THR A 85 16.61 -2.54 -10.76
C THR A 85 17.16 -3.26 -12.00
N THR A 86 17.09 -4.58 -12.00
CA THR A 86 17.46 -5.41 -13.16
C THR A 86 16.25 -5.83 -13.98
N ASN A 87 15.08 -5.94 -13.33
CA ASN A 87 13.82 -6.36 -13.94
C ASN A 87 12.73 -5.33 -13.67
N ILE A 88 12.30 -4.60 -14.71
CA ILE A 88 11.14 -3.71 -14.62
C ILE A 88 9.88 -4.56 -14.78
N VAL A 89 8.91 -4.38 -13.88
CA VAL A 89 7.61 -5.07 -13.94
C VAL A 89 6.47 -4.10 -14.22
N SER A 90 5.43 -4.60 -14.86
CA SER A 90 4.19 -3.91 -15.20
C SER A 90 2.99 -4.60 -14.55
N HIS A 91 1.82 -3.94 -14.62
CA HIS A 91 0.57 -4.51 -14.15
C HIS A 91 0.26 -5.82 -14.88
N GLY A 92 0.01 -6.90 -14.13
CA GLY A 92 -0.30 -8.22 -14.65
C GLY A 92 0.92 -9.08 -14.97
N ASP A 93 2.14 -8.56 -14.83
CA ASP A 93 3.34 -9.39 -14.94
C ASP A 93 3.40 -10.40 -13.78
N GLU A 94 4.02 -11.53 -14.06
CA GLU A 94 4.23 -12.59 -13.07
C GLU A 94 5.69 -13.04 -13.09
N PHE A 95 6.21 -13.40 -11.93
CA PHE A 95 7.50 -14.06 -11.79
C PHE A 95 7.48 -15.05 -10.63
N LYS A 96 8.58 -15.79 -10.48
CA LYS A 96 8.77 -16.75 -9.39
C LYS A 96 10.10 -16.52 -8.70
N PHE A 97 10.13 -16.82 -7.41
CA PHE A 97 11.36 -17.11 -6.69
C PHE A 97 11.12 -18.35 -5.82
N GLY A 98 12.01 -19.33 -5.90
CA GLY A 98 11.74 -20.65 -5.31
C GLY A 98 10.45 -21.27 -5.88
N SER A 99 9.59 -21.80 -5.02
CA SER A 99 8.27 -22.32 -5.40
C SER A 99 7.13 -21.29 -5.38
N LEU A 100 7.40 -20.05 -4.97
CA LEU A 100 6.37 -19.02 -4.78
C LEU A 100 6.05 -18.28 -6.09
N ASP A 101 4.76 -18.09 -6.35
CA ASP A 101 4.26 -17.27 -7.45
C ASP A 101 4.14 -15.80 -6.99
N VAL A 102 4.59 -14.86 -7.82
CA VAL A 102 4.45 -13.42 -7.57
C VAL A 102 3.72 -12.78 -8.74
N SER A 103 2.62 -12.08 -8.47
CA SER A 103 1.88 -11.27 -9.45
C SER A 103 2.03 -9.78 -9.12
N CYS A 104 2.30 -8.98 -10.16
CA CYS A 104 2.58 -7.55 -10.05
C CYS A 104 1.33 -6.72 -10.32
N HIS A 105 1.01 -5.81 -9.41
CA HIS A 105 -0.16 -4.93 -9.51
C HIS A 105 0.29 -3.48 -9.44
N SER A 106 0.38 -2.79 -10.59
CA SER A 106 0.66 -1.35 -10.58
C SER A 106 -0.43 -0.59 -9.83
N THR A 107 -0.01 0.26 -8.90
CA THR A 107 -0.86 1.06 -8.01
C THR A 107 -0.40 2.51 -7.98
N PRO A 108 -0.33 3.20 -9.13
CA PRO A 108 0.16 4.58 -9.18
C PRO A 108 -0.70 5.48 -8.30
N CYS A 109 -0.05 6.36 -7.54
CA CYS A 109 -0.59 7.58 -6.93
C CYS A 109 0.40 8.16 -5.93
N HIS A 110 0.84 7.33 -4.97
CA HIS A 110 1.85 7.74 -4.01
C HIS A 110 3.12 8.14 -4.74
N THR A 111 3.63 7.21 -5.54
CA THR A 111 4.49 7.49 -6.69
C THR A 111 3.86 6.92 -7.95
N GLN A 112 4.35 7.33 -9.11
CA GLN A 112 3.91 6.79 -10.40
C GLN A 112 4.43 5.37 -10.67
N ASP A 113 5.50 4.95 -9.98
CA ASP A 113 6.07 3.59 -10.09
C ASP A 113 5.64 2.64 -8.96
N SER A 114 4.72 3.08 -8.10
CA SER A 114 4.16 2.27 -7.02
C SER A 114 3.55 0.97 -7.58
N THR A 115 4.04 -0.16 -7.06
CA THR A 115 3.62 -1.51 -7.46
C THR A 115 3.43 -2.35 -6.21
N ALA A 116 2.25 -2.97 -6.09
CA ALA A 116 1.98 -3.99 -5.08
C ALA A 116 2.30 -5.38 -5.62
N PHE A 117 2.87 -6.24 -4.77
CA PHE A 117 3.29 -7.58 -5.15
C PHE A 117 2.47 -8.62 -4.37
N LEU A 118 1.62 -9.37 -5.07
CA LEU A 118 0.89 -10.49 -4.51
C LEU A 118 1.76 -11.74 -4.59
N VAL A 119 2.08 -12.34 -3.45
CA VAL A 119 2.78 -13.62 -3.36
C VAL A 119 1.78 -14.71 -2.99
N HIS A 120 1.80 -15.80 -3.74
CA HIS A 120 0.93 -16.95 -3.55
C HIS A 120 1.76 -18.22 -3.40
N ASP A 121 1.59 -18.88 -2.26
CA ASP A 121 2.05 -20.25 -2.05
C ASP A 121 0.93 -21.21 -2.45
N LYS A 122 1.00 -21.73 -3.68
CA LYS A 122 -0.01 -22.66 -4.20
C LYS A 122 -0.09 -23.97 -3.41
N SER A 123 0.97 -24.34 -2.68
CA SER A 123 0.99 -25.60 -1.91
C SER A 123 0.16 -25.50 -0.62
N THR A 124 0.15 -24.32 0.01
CA THR A 124 -0.60 -24.06 1.25
C THR A 124 -1.88 -23.24 1.03
N GLY A 125 -2.02 -22.61 -0.14
CA GLY A 125 -3.08 -21.65 -0.46
C GLY A 125 -2.89 -20.27 0.17
N GLN A 126 -1.79 -20.04 0.89
CA GLN A 126 -1.49 -18.77 1.56
C GLN A 126 -1.20 -17.65 0.55
N LYS A 127 -1.73 -16.47 0.83
CA LYS A 127 -1.57 -15.27 0.00
C LYS A 127 -1.15 -14.08 0.85
N ALA A 128 -0.18 -13.32 0.35
CA ALA A 128 0.28 -12.09 0.99
C ALA A 128 0.50 -11.01 -0.06
N VAL A 129 0.12 -9.77 0.22
CA VAL A 129 0.36 -8.63 -0.67
C VAL A 129 1.23 -7.59 0.01
N PHE A 130 2.32 -7.22 -0.67
CA PHE A 130 3.24 -6.17 -0.26
C PHE A 130 2.85 -4.88 -0.95
N THR A 131 2.31 -3.92 -0.20
CA THR A 131 1.61 -2.75 -0.76
C THR A 131 2.43 -1.47 -0.75
N GLY A 132 3.62 -1.52 -0.15
CA GLY A 132 4.45 -0.33 0.10
C GLY A 132 3.60 0.77 0.71
N ASP A 133 3.62 1.93 0.06
CA ASP A 133 2.93 3.12 0.51
C ASP A 133 1.60 3.38 -0.19
N THR A 134 1.08 2.39 -0.94
CA THR A 134 -0.26 2.50 -1.54
C THR A 134 -1.34 2.33 -0.47
N LEU A 135 -1.34 1.16 0.18
CA LEU A 135 -2.31 0.74 1.19
C LEU A 135 -1.59 0.53 2.52
N PHE A 136 -2.09 1.15 3.57
CA PHE A 136 -1.71 0.86 4.96
C PHE A 136 -2.92 0.30 5.69
N THR A 137 -2.70 -0.42 6.80
CA THR A 137 -3.79 -0.82 7.68
C THR A 137 -4.63 0.40 8.11
N ALA A 138 -5.91 0.41 7.76
CA ALA A 138 -6.87 1.51 7.93
C ALA A 138 -6.48 2.88 7.30
N GLY A 139 -5.54 2.89 6.35
CA GLY A 139 -5.06 4.11 5.70
C GLY A 139 -4.60 3.93 4.26
N CYS A 140 -4.04 4.99 3.69
CA CYS A 140 -3.37 4.97 2.39
C CYS A 140 -2.24 6.00 2.34
N GLY A 141 -1.40 5.90 1.32
CA GLY A 141 -0.34 6.86 1.01
C GLY A 141 -0.82 8.29 0.83
N ARG A 142 0.10 9.25 1.01
CA ARG A 142 -0.08 10.60 0.48
C ARG A 142 0.08 10.57 -1.04
N PHE A 143 -0.65 11.43 -1.73
CA PHE A 143 -0.68 11.46 -3.20
C PHE A 143 0.43 12.41 -3.69
N PHE A 144 1.69 12.00 -3.59
CA PHE A 144 2.80 12.89 -3.93
C PHE A 144 2.94 13.10 -5.43
N GLU A 145 2.80 12.04 -6.22
CA GLU A 145 2.96 12.09 -7.68
C GLU A 145 1.67 11.83 -8.46
N GLY A 146 0.52 11.72 -7.80
CA GLY A 146 -0.73 11.35 -8.44
C GLY A 146 -1.97 11.99 -7.84
N THR A 147 -3.12 11.42 -8.20
CA THR A 147 -4.44 11.99 -8.02
C THR A 147 -5.33 11.08 -7.19
N ALA A 148 -6.44 11.64 -6.69
CA ALA A 148 -7.44 10.86 -5.99
C ALA A 148 -8.13 9.81 -6.87
N ALA A 149 -8.26 10.08 -8.18
CA ALA A 149 -8.78 9.10 -9.13
C ALA A 149 -7.84 7.90 -9.27
N GLU A 150 -6.52 8.15 -9.33
CA GLU A 150 -5.51 7.09 -9.35
C GLU A 150 -5.52 6.29 -8.04
N MET A 151 -5.52 6.93 -6.85
CA MET A 151 -5.60 6.19 -5.59
C MET A 151 -6.92 5.40 -5.48
N HIS A 152 -8.03 5.98 -5.92
CA HIS A 152 -9.32 5.28 -5.93
C HIS A 152 -9.26 4.01 -6.77
N LYS A 153 -8.72 4.11 -7.99
CA LYS A 153 -8.52 2.95 -8.87
C LYS A 153 -7.57 1.92 -8.24
N SER A 154 -6.41 2.37 -7.75
CA SER A 154 -5.40 1.51 -7.11
C SER A 154 -5.98 0.72 -5.92
N LEU A 155 -6.72 1.37 -5.03
CA LEU A 155 -7.30 0.70 -3.86
C LEU A 155 -8.57 -0.08 -4.20
N ASN A 156 -9.53 0.53 -4.88
CA ASN A 156 -10.90 0.02 -4.98
C ASN A 156 -11.19 -0.77 -6.26
N GLU A 157 -10.33 -0.68 -7.29
CA GLU A 157 -10.49 -1.44 -8.54
C GLU A 157 -9.36 -2.45 -8.79
N VAL A 158 -8.20 -2.27 -8.15
CA VAL A 158 -7.06 -3.18 -8.25
C VAL A 158 -6.91 -4.01 -6.97
N LEU A 159 -6.55 -3.39 -5.83
CA LEU A 159 -6.28 -4.14 -4.60
C LEU A 159 -7.55 -4.77 -3.99
N ALA A 160 -8.70 -4.10 -4.05
CA ALA A 160 -9.97 -4.64 -3.57
C ALA A 160 -10.46 -5.89 -4.33
N LYS A 161 -9.89 -6.20 -5.51
CA LYS A 161 -10.21 -7.41 -6.28
C LYS A 161 -9.34 -8.61 -5.91
N LEU A 162 -8.31 -8.41 -5.08
CA LEU A 162 -7.52 -9.52 -4.57
C LEU A 162 -8.39 -10.41 -3.66
N PRO A 163 -8.06 -11.70 -3.51
CA PRO A 163 -8.78 -12.60 -2.60
C PRO A 163 -8.86 -12.01 -1.19
N SER A 164 -10.05 -12.06 -0.58
CA SER A 164 -10.29 -11.41 0.72
C SER A 164 -9.41 -11.93 1.85
N ASP A 165 -8.93 -13.17 1.74
CA ASP A 165 -8.03 -13.82 2.69
C ASP A 165 -6.55 -13.43 2.52
N THR A 166 -6.23 -12.56 1.56
CA THR A 166 -4.86 -12.09 1.30
C THR A 166 -4.38 -11.19 2.44
N VAL A 167 -3.31 -11.58 3.12
CA VAL A 167 -2.71 -10.81 4.21
C VAL A 167 -1.95 -9.60 3.67
N VAL A 168 -2.12 -8.43 4.28
CA VAL A 168 -1.52 -7.16 3.86
C VAL A 168 -0.22 -6.88 4.63
N TYR A 169 0.83 -6.52 3.89
CA TYR A 169 2.14 -6.11 4.41
C TYR A 169 2.50 -4.73 3.82
N ASN A 170 2.36 -3.69 4.64
CA ASN A 170 2.46 -2.29 4.21
C ASN A 170 3.79 -1.63 4.59
N GLY A 171 4.15 -0.49 4.01
CA GLY A 171 5.46 0.15 4.19
C GLY A 171 5.80 0.60 5.61
N HIS A 172 4.81 1.06 6.38
CA HIS A 172 5.04 1.74 7.67
C HIS A 172 4.06 1.35 8.78
N GLU A 173 4.49 1.45 10.04
CA GLU A 173 3.62 1.27 11.21
C GLU A 173 2.76 2.51 11.54
N TYR A 174 1.92 2.94 10.60
CA TYR A 174 1.01 4.09 10.77
C TYR A 174 -0.36 3.73 11.35
N THR A 175 -0.56 2.47 11.76
CA THR A 175 -1.89 1.91 12.03
C THR A 175 -2.63 2.69 13.12
N ARG A 176 -1.98 3.00 14.25
CA ARG A 176 -2.60 3.77 15.35
C ARG A 176 -3.11 5.14 14.88
N GLY A 177 -2.29 5.88 14.13
CA GLY A 177 -2.67 7.18 13.58
C GLY A 177 -3.76 7.07 12.52
N ASN A 178 -3.73 6.01 11.71
CA ASN A 178 -4.76 5.71 10.71
C ASN A 178 -6.11 5.44 11.37
N VAL A 179 -6.15 4.62 12.41
CA VAL A 179 -7.37 4.29 13.16
C VAL A 179 -7.94 5.53 13.85
N LYS A 180 -7.09 6.35 14.49
CA LYS A 180 -7.51 7.62 15.11
C LYS A 180 -8.22 8.52 14.10
N PHE A 181 -7.69 8.64 12.88
CA PHE A 181 -8.35 9.37 11.80
C PHE A 181 -9.64 8.67 11.34
N ALA A 182 -9.59 7.37 11.07
CA ALA A 182 -10.74 6.63 10.55
C ALA A 182 -11.95 6.69 11.49
N LEU A 183 -11.74 6.69 12.81
CA LEU A 183 -12.80 6.82 13.81
C LEU A 183 -13.49 8.20 13.80
N THR A 184 -12.84 9.22 13.22
CA THR A 184 -13.49 10.52 12.96
C THR A 184 -14.45 10.48 11.76
N VAL A 185 -14.28 9.49 10.87
CA VAL A 185 -15.05 9.31 9.63
C VAL A 185 -16.19 8.33 9.85
N GLU A 186 -15.92 7.15 10.40
CA GLU A 186 -16.90 6.10 10.67
C GLU A 186 -16.88 5.68 12.15
N PRO A 187 -17.31 6.55 13.08
CA PRO A 187 -17.22 6.32 14.53
C PRO A 187 -17.92 5.05 15.04
N LYS A 188 -18.92 4.55 14.31
CA LYS A 188 -19.74 3.39 14.69
C LYS A 188 -19.32 2.09 14.01
N ASN A 189 -18.29 2.11 13.17
CA ASN A 189 -17.82 0.91 12.47
C ASN A 189 -17.19 -0.08 13.47
N GLU A 190 -17.86 -1.21 13.68
CA GLU A 190 -17.43 -2.25 14.65
C GLU A 190 -16.07 -2.86 14.29
N ALA A 191 -15.79 -3.09 13.01
CA ALA A 191 -14.50 -3.62 12.56
C ALA A 191 -13.37 -2.65 12.90
N LEU A 192 -13.60 -1.35 12.69
CA LEU A 192 -12.65 -0.30 13.02
C LEU A 192 -12.46 -0.14 14.54
N ARG A 193 -13.52 -0.30 15.34
CA ARG A 193 -13.42 -0.27 16.82
C ARG A 193 -12.62 -1.46 17.34
N LYS A 194 -12.81 -2.66 16.78
CA LYS A 194 -12.00 -3.84 17.10
C LYS A 194 -10.53 -3.63 16.76
N LEU A 195 -10.25 -3.04 15.59
CA LEU A 195 -8.88 -2.65 15.21
C LEU A 195 -8.31 -1.61 16.19
N ALA A 196 -9.11 -0.66 16.69
CA ALA A 196 -8.67 0.29 17.70
C ALA A 196 -8.24 -0.39 19.00
N GLU A 197 -9.02 -1.36 19.48
CA GLU A 197 -8.70 -2.18 20.65
C GLU A 197 -7.40 -2.98 20.42
N ASP A 198 -7.20 -3.56 19.22
CA ASP A 198 -5.97 -4.27 18.88
C ASP A 198 -4.75 -3.34 18.89
N THR A 199 -4.85 -2.14 18.32
CA THR A 199 -3.75 -1.16 18.33
C THR A 199 -3.46 -0.60 19.73
N ALA A 200 -4.41 -0.67 20.66
CA ALA A 200 -4.16 -0.31 22.06
C ALA A 200 -3.38 -1.42 22.78
N ALA A 201 -3.65 -2.68 22.46
CA ALA A 201 -2.98 -3.84 23.05
C ALA A 201 -1.63 -4.18 22.40
N ASN A 202 -1.40 -3.77 21.16
CA ASN A 202 -0.23 -4.13 20.37
C ASN A 202 0.48 -2.89 19.81
N SER A 203 1.80 -2.84 19.93
CA SER A 203 2.62 -1.79 19.30
C SER A 203 2.81 -2.01 17.80
N GLN A 204 2.64 -3.24 17.31
CA GLN A 204 2.80 -3.61 15.90
C GLN A 204 1.59 -4.41 15.39
N THR A 205 1.13 -4.07 14.19
CA THR A 205 -0.05 -4.67 13.57
C THR A 205 0.18 -5.18 12.16
N VAL A 206 1.40 -5.00 11.63
CA VAL A 206 1.81 -5.51 10.32
C VAL A 206 1.56 -7.01 10.16
N GLY A 207 1.06 -7.43 9.00
CA GLY A 207 0.83 -8.84 8.69
C GLY A 207 -0.30 -9.52 9.48
N LYS A 208 -1.12 -8.76 10.21
CA LYS A 208 -2.28 -9.31 10.95
C LYS A 208 -3.61 -9.20 10.19
N TYR A 209 -3.71 -8.25 9.27
CA TYR A 209 -4.95 -7.88 8.59
C TYR A 209 -4.94 -8.28 7.12
N THR A 210 -6.11 -8.56 6.60
CA THR A 210 -6.32 -9.01 5.22
C THR A 210 -6.98 -7.93 4.36
N ILE A 211 -7.00 -8.16 3.04
CA ILE A 211 -7.79 -7.33 2.11
C ILE A 211 -9.27 -7.29 2.52
N GLY A 212 -9.82 -8.40 3.03
CA GLY A 212 -11.18 -8.44 3.56
C GLY A 212 -11.37 -7.54 4.77
N ASP A 213 -10.41 -7.51 5.68
CA ASP A 213 -10.44 -6.61 6.85
C ASP A 213 -10.35 -5.14 6.42
N GLU A 214 -9.47 -4.81 5.48
CA GLU A 214 -9.35 -3.44 4.96
C GLU A 214 -10.65 -2.95 4.29
N LEU A 215 -11.34 -3.81 3.54
CA LEU A 215 -12.67 -3.50 3.00
C LEU A 215 -13.71 -3.25 4.12
N ALA A 216 -13.52 -3.83 5.30
CA ALA A 216 -14.40 -3.65 6.45
C ALA A 216 -14.11 -2.38 7.25
N HIS A 217 -12.85 -1.96 7.41
CA HIS A 217 -12.48 -0.85 8.32
C HIS A 217 -11.75 0.34 7.68
N ASN A 218 -11.24 0.26 6.46
CA ASN A 218 -10.41 1.30 5.89
C ASN A 218 -11.27 2.34 5.14
N PRO A 219 -11.36 3.59 5.59
CA PRO A 219 -12.24 4.59 4.96
C PRO A 219 -11.87 4.85 3.49
N PHE A 220 -10.61 4.67 3.10
CA PHE A 220 -10.15 4.85 1.72
C PHE A 220 -10.55 3.68 0.79
N MET A 221 -10.87 2.50 1.34
CA MET A 221 -11.44 1.37 0.60
C MET A 221 -12.97 1.29 0.69
N ARG A 222 -13.57 2.26 1.39
CA ARG A 222 -15.00 2.32 1.71
C ARG A 222 -15.68 3.57 1.16
N VAL A 223 -15.12 4.15 0.10
CA VAL A 223 -15.63 5.40 -0.51
C VAL A 223 -17.06 5.31 -1.06
N HIS A 224 -17.60 4.10 -1.19
CA HIS A 224 -18.97 3.83 -1.61
C HIS A 224 -19.97 3.79 -0.43
N VAL A 225 -19.49 3.76 0.81
CA VAL A 225 -20.32 3.63 2.01
C VAL A 225 -20.95 4.98 2.36
N SER A 226 -22.26 4.99 2.67
CA SER A 226 -23.01 6.22 2.93
C SER A 226 -22.44 7.05 4.09
N GLU A 227 -21.99 6.42 5.18
CA GLU A 227 -21.37 7.13 6.31
C GLU A 227 -20.09 7.88 5.89
N VAL A 228 -19.24 7.27 5.07
CA VAL A 228 -18.03 7.90 4.50
C VAL A 228 -18.38 9.04 3.56
N GLN A 229 -19.40 8.86 2.72
CA GLN A 229 -19.91 9.89 1.81
C GLN A 229 -20.50 11.09 2.57
N GLU A 230 -21.24 10.84 3.64
CA GLU A 230 -21.79 11.88 4.52
C GLU A 230 -20.69 12.64 5.25
N ALA A 231 -19.68 11.95 5.78
CA ALA A 231 -18.53 12.56 6.46
C ALA A 231 -17.71 13.46 5.53
N THR A 232 -17.65 13.14 4.23
CA THR A 232 -16.92 13.91 3.23
C THR A 232 -17.79 14.99 2.55
N GLY A 233 -19.11 14.81 2.51
CA GLY A 233 -20.02 15.62 1.71
C GLY A 233 -19.97 15.31 0.22
N GLU A 234 -19.32 14.21 -0.18
CA GLU A 234 -19.10 13.81 -1.57
C GLU A 234 -19.74 12.44 -1.83
N LYS A 235 -20.08 12.15 -3.09
CA LYS A 235 -20.69 10.85 -3.48
C LYS A 235 -19.91 10.07 -4.53
N GLU A 236 -19.09 10.77 -5.31
CA GLU A 236 -18.29 10.15 -6.36
C GLU A 236 -16.98 9.63 -5.75
N GLY A 237 -16.63 8.37 -6.02
CA GLY A 237 -15.52 7.68 -5.33
C GLY A 237 -14.19 8.46 -5.35
N ALA A 238 -13.81 9.06 -6.47
CA ALA A 238 -12.59 9.86 -6.56
C ALA A 238 -12.67 11.17 -5.76
N LYS A 239 -13.84 11.80 -5.66
CA LYS A 239 -14.05 13.01 -4.84
C LYS A 239 -14.07 12.69 -3.34
N VAL A 240 -14.71 11.58 -2.96
CA VAL A 240 -14.66 11.05 -1.59
C VAL A 240 -13.21 10.76 -1.20
N MET A 241 -12.45 10.08 -2.07
CA MET A 241 -11.03 9.81 -1.90
C MET A 241 -10.21 11.10 -1.70
N ALA A 242 -10.42 12.11 -2.55
CA ALA A 242 -9.75 13.40 -2.45
C ALA A 242 -10.05 14.07 -1.09
N LYS A 243 -11.32 14.04 -0.67
CA LYS A 243 -11.76 14.68 0.56
C LYS A 243 -11.22 13.99 1.81
N LEU A 244 -11.28 12.66 1.87
CA LEU A 244 -10.66 11.88 2.94
C LEU A 244 -9.17 12.19 3.06
N ARG A 245 -8.47 12.26 1.92
CA ARG A 245 -7.04 12.55 1.91
C ARG A 245 -6.73 13.95 2.44
N GLU A 246 -7.52 14.94 2.04
CA GLU A 246 -7.45 16.32 2.56
C GLU A 246 -7.66 16.35 4.07
N MET A 247 -8.71 15.68 4.57
CA MET A 247 -9.03 15.60 6.00
C MET A 247 -7.87 14.98 6.79
N LYS A 248 -7.33 13.83 6.34
CA LYS A 248 -6.22 13.16 7.02
C LYS A 248 -4.94 13.97 6.99
N ASN A 249 -4.65 14.67 5.89
CA ASN A 249 -3.48 15.55 5.78
C ASN A 249 -3.56 16.75 6.75
N LYS A 250 -4.76 17.26 7.02
CA LYS A 250 -4.97 18.32 8.03
C LYS A 250 -4.82 17.81 9.46
N ALA A 251 -5.28 16.59 9.74
CA ALA A 251 -5.12 15.94 11.05
C ALA A 251 -3.65 15.60 11.36
N HIS A 252 -2.86 15.28 10.33
CA HIS A 252 -1.44 14.93 10.43
C HIS A 252 -0.63 15.71 9.38
N PRO A 253 -0.35 17.01 9.63
CA PRO A 253 0.44 17.81 8.73
C PRO A 253 1.84 17.22 8.56
N HIS A 254 2.34 17.19 7.32
CA HIS A 254 3.73 16.78 7.07
C HIS A 254 4.67 17.80 7.72
N PRO A 255 5.77 17.37 8.38
CA PRO A 255 6.75 18.28 9.00
C PRO A 255 7.20 19.45 8.10
N ASN A 256 7.31 19.22 6.78
CA ASN A 256 7.74 20.22 5.81
C ASN A 256 6.63 21.16 5.30
N PHE A 257 5.41 21.07 5.83
CA PHE A 257 4.26 21.87 5.40
C PHE A 257 3.76 22.84 6.47
N ARG A 258 4.65 23.41 7.28
CA ARG A 258 4.35 24.66 8.01
C ARG A 258 4.39 25.83 7.03
N ARG A 259 3.24 26.14 6.42
CA ARG A 259 3.05 27.40 5.67
C ARG A 259 3.39 28.58 6.57
N SER A 260 4.31 29.42 6.12
CA SER A 260 4.56 30.75 6.66
C SER A 260 3.27 31.56 6.65
N LYS A 261 2.61 31.64 7.81
CA LYS A 261 1.63 32.68 8.11
C LYS A 261 2.22 33.57 9.19
N GLN A 262 3.18 34.40 8.81
CA GLN A 262 3.36 35.66 9.51
C GLN A 262 2.32 36.62 8.93
N SER A 263 1.42 37.02 9.81
CA SER A 263 0.39 38.03 9.61
C SER A 263 1.01 39.34 9.15
N ASN A 264 0.64 39.83 7.96
CA ASN A 264 0.70 41.27 7.68
C ASN A 264 -0.50 41.92 8.38
N THR A 265 -0.31 42.22 9.66
CA THR A 265 -1.16 43.18 10.37
C THR A 265 -0.62 44.56 10.03
N ILE A 266 -1.42 45.33 9.29
CA ILE A 266 -1.18 46.75 9.04
C ILE A 266 -1.25 47.47 10.38
N GLN A 267 -0.16 48.11 10.79
CA GLN A 267 -0.18 49.17 11.79
C GLN A 267 0.52 50.39 11.22
N ASP A 268 -0.24 51.47 11.14
CA ASP A 268 0.21 52.82 10.84
C ASP A 268 1.22 53.30 11.89
N GLY A 269 2.35 53.85 11.44
CA GLY A 269 3.37 54.45 12.29
C GLY A 269 4.31 55.32 11.47
N LYS A 270 4.30 56.62 11.77
CA LYS A 270 5.00 57.71 11.06
C LYS A 270 6.54 57.59 11.10
N GLY A 271 7.15 57.90 9.96
CA GLY A 271 8.34 58.78 9.84
C GLY A 271 9.73 58.18 10.07
N SER A 272 10.54 58.09 9.01
CA SER A 272 11.88 58.68 8.93
C SER A 272 12.51 58.44 7.55
N GLU A 273 13.36 59.37 7.15
CA GLU A 273 13.87 59.65 5.81
C GLU A 273 14.87 58.65 5.21
N ASN A 274 14.95 58.71 3.87
CA ASN A 274 16.13 58.56 2.99
C ASN A 274 16.98 57.28 3.04
N LYS A 275 16.95 56.54 1.92
CA LYS A 275 18.06 56.52 0.93
C LYS A 275 17.70 55.67 -0.29
N ALA A 276 17.87 56.26 -1.48
CA ALA A 276 17.78 55.57 -2.76
C ALA A 276 18.90 54.52 -2.86
N ALA A 277 18.53 53.28 -3.22
CA ALA A 277 19.47 52.24 -3.63
C ALA A 277 19.11 51.80 -5.06
N GLU A 278 20.13 51.80 -5.90
CA GLU A 278 20.12 51.50 -7.33
C GLU A 278 19.47 50.15 -7.65
N LYS A 279 18.63 50.15 -8.70
CA LYS A 279 18.14 48.93 -9.34
C LYS A 279 19.25 48.35 -10.21
N HIS A 280 19.89 47.26 -9.77
CA HIS A 280 20.63 46.40 -10.68
C HIS A 280 19.66 45.69 -11.65
N PRO A 281 19.92 45.65 -12.96
CA PRO A 281 19.13 44.86 -13.90
C PRO A 281 19.38 43.35 -13.70
N PRO A 282 18.41 42.49 -14.02
CA PRO A 282 18.56 41.04 -13.88
C PRO A 282 19.64 40.50 -14.84
N PRO A 283 20.33 39.40 -14.48
CA PRO A 283 21.35 38.80 -15.32
C PRO A 283 20.76 38.25 -16.64
N PRO A 284 21.53 38.25 -17.74
CA PRO A 284 21.07 37.76 -19.03
C PRO A 284 20.85 36.23 -19.01
N PRO A 285 19.92 35.71 -19.84
CA PRO A 285 19.65 34.28 -19.94
C PRO A 285 20.86 33.53 -20.52
N PRO A 286 21.04 32.24 -20.17
CA PRO A 286 22.14 31.43 -20.68
C PRO A 286 22.03 31.20 -22.20
N PRO A 287 23.16 31.04 -22.92
CA PRO A 287 23.16 30.92 -24.37
C PRO A 287 22.48 29.64 -24.85
N ARG A 288 21.62 29.78 -25.85
CA ARG A 288 21.01 28.67 -26.62
C ARG A 288 22.11 27.81 -27.24
N ARG A 289 22.17 26.54 -26.88
CA ARG A 289 22.93 25.53 -27.63
C ARG A 289 22.17 25.22 -28.92
N THR A 290 22.78 25.54 -30.05
CA THR A 290 22.39 25.05 -31.37
C THR A 290 22.82 23.58 -31.46
N PHE A 291 21.87 22.68 -31.76
CA PHE A 291 22.19 21.32 -32.17
C PHE A 291 22.75 21.39 -33.59
N SER A 292 24.01 20.98 -33.75
CA SER A 292 24.62 20.72 -35.05
C SER A 292 24.71 19.22 -35.24
N ASP A 293 24.13 18.73 -36.32
CA ASP A 293 24.20 17.35 -36.79
C ASP A 293 25.64 16.89 -36.99
N LYS A 294 26.12 15.98 -36.15
CA LYS A 294 27.20 15.04 -36.49
C LYS A 294 26.97 13.69 -35.80
N ASN A 295 26.40 12.79 -36.58
CA ASN A 295 26.31 11.37 -36.34
C ASN A 295 27.70 10.72 -36.51
N PRO A 296 28.29 10.03 -35.52
CA PRO A 296 29.59 9.40 -35.70
C PRO A 296 29.48 7.87 -35.60
N PHE A 297 28.67 7.20 -36.44
CA PHE A 297 28.84 5.77 -36.71
C PHE A 297 28.31 5.43 -38.12
N SER A 298 29.14 5.70 -39.12
CA SER A 298 29.03 5.10 -40.46
C SER A 298 30.42 4.74 -40.94
N ASN A 299 30.82 3.48 -40.76
CA ASN A 299 31.72 2.73 -41.63
C ASN A 299 32.03 1.37 -40.98
N LEU A 300 31.33 0.32 -41.38
CA LEU A 300 31.92 -1.00 -41.63
C LEU A 300 30.90 -1.84 -42.40
N LEU A 301 31.11 -1.99 -43.70
CA LEU A 301 30.45 -2.97 -44.55
C LEU A 301 31.55 -3.58 -45.43
N GLN A 302 31.94 -4.82 -45.15
CA GLN A 302 32.33 -5.76 -46.20
C GLN A 302 32.28 -7.22 -45.72
N SER A 303 31.58 -8.00 -46.55
CA SER A 303 31.66 -9.45 -46.79
C SER A 303 31.40 -10.43 -45.64
N SER A 304 30.24 -11.10 -45.68
CA SER A 304 30.13 -12.53 -46.00
C SER A 304 28.66 -12.98 -46.05
N LYS A 305 28.31 -13.70 -47.13
CA LYS A 305 26.99 -14.32 -47.38
C LYS A 305 26.74 -15.50 -46.43
N PRO A 306 25.46 -15.90 -46.23
CA PRO A 306 25.15 -17.32 -46.20
C PRO A 306 24.07 -17.75 -47.20
N HIS A 307 24.23 -19.02 -47.60
CA HIS A 307 23.45 -19.83 -48.53
C HIS A 307 21.96 -19.95 -48.17
N LEU A 308 21.09 -19.89 -49.18
CA LEU A 308 19.74 -20.47 -49.19
C LEU A 308 19.78 -21.86 -49.88
N PRO A 309 19.12 -22.90 -49.35
CA PRO A 309 18.80 -24.11 -50.10
C PRO A 309 17.44 -24.00 -50.82
N PRO A 310 17.22 -24.79 -51.88
CA PRO A 310 16.17 -24.54 -52.87
C PRO A 310 14.79 -25.10 -52.51
N ARG A 311 13.79 -24.44 -53.10
CA ARG A 311 12.37 -24.78 -53.16
C ARG A 311 12.16 -26.09 -53.93
N GLN A 312 11.42 -27.04 -53.36
CA GLN A 312 10.86 -28.18 -54.09
C GLN A 312 9.35 -28.02 -54.25
N SER A 313 8.91 -28.45 -55.43
CA SER A 313 7.58 -28.38 -56.03
C SER A 313 6.56 -29.34 -55.42
N ALA A 314 5.29 -28.95 -55.53
CA ALA A 314 4.10 -29.78 -55.29
C ALA A 314 4.00 -30.98 -56.25
N PRO A 315 3.08 -31.91 -55.97
CA PRO A 315 2.09 -32.25 -57.00
C PRO A 315 0.63 -32.25 -56.48
N ASP A 316 -0.18 -31.52 -57.26
CA ASP A 316 -1.53 -31.75 -57.78
C ASP A 316 -2.46 -32.90 -57.33
N THR A 317 -3.76 -32.55 -57.45
CA THR A 317 -4.97 -33.35 -57.77
C THR A 317 -5.58 -34.20 -56.63
N GLN A 318 -6.90 -34.29 -56.41
CA GLN A 318 -8.10 -34.04 -57.25
C GLN A 318 -9.36 -33.79 -56.37
N THR A 319 -10.18 -32.83 -56.81
CA THR A 319 -11.66 -32.80 -56.92
C THR A 319 -12.50 -33.92 -56.28
N GLU A 320 -13.59 -33.59 -55.57
CA GLU A 320 -14.96 -33.59 -56.14
C GLU A 320 -16.10 -33.20 -55.16
N THR A 321 -16.96 -32.31 -55.67
CA THR A 321 -18.43 -32.22 -55.52
C THR A 321 -19.09 -31.73 -54.23
N ALA A 322 -19.89 -30.69 -54.46
CA ALA A 322 -20.92 -30.11 -53.61
C ALA A 322 -22.21 -30.96 -53.62
N SER A 323 -23.01 -30.86 -52.57
CA SER A 323 -24.43 -30.47 -52.73
C SER A 323 -25.12 -30.16 -51.39
N THR A 324 -25.90 -29.10 -51.47
CA THR A 324 -26.88 -28.54 -50.56
C THR A 324 -28.02 -29.50 -50.18
N SER A 325 -28.58 -29.39 -48.96
CA SER A 325 -29.96 -28.86 -48.77
C SER A 325 -30.50 -29.01 -47.32
N THR A 326 -31.03 -27.91 -46.82
CA THR A 326 -32.26 -27.70 -46.01
C THR A 326 -32.81 -28.72 -44.98
N ARG A 327 -32.92 -28.21 -43.73
CA ARG A 327 -34.16 -27.95 -42.93
C ARG A 327 -35.03 -29.12 -42.42
N ASN A 328 -35.07 -29.30 -41.08
CA ASN A 328 -36.25 -29.26 -40.15
C ASN A 328 -35.83 -29.80 -38.75
N GLN A 329 -35.98 -29.08 -37.63
CA GLN A 329 -37.18 -28.98 -36.77
C GLN A 329 -37.80 -30.34 -36.37
N ASN A 330 -37.54 -30.81 -35.14
CA ASN A 330 -38.50 -30.82 -34.01
C ASN A 330 -37.98 -31.53 -32.74
N ASP A 331 -38.41 -30.97 -31.61
CA ASP A 331 -38.73 -31.56 -30.28
C ASP A 331 -37.67 -32.32 -29.47
N VAL A 332 -37.34 -31.83 -28.24
CA VAL A 332 -37.94 -32.28 -26.95
C VAL A 332 -37.76 -31.18 -25.89
N SER A 333 -38.68 -31.13 -24.93
CA SER A 333 -39.07 -29.99 -24.10
C SER A 333 -38.98 -30.23 -22.58
N TRP A 334 -38.93 -29.12 -21.83
CA TRP A 334 -39.40 -28.85 -20.44
C TRP A 334 -38.56 -29.27 -19.22
N PHE A 335 -38.10 -28.26 -18.46
CA PHE A 335 -38.16 -28.24 -16.99
C PHE A 335 -38.82 -26.91 -16.55
N LYS A 336 -39.95 -26.99 -15.83
CA LYS A 336 -40.62 -25.86 -15.16
C LYS A 336 -40.17 -25.78 -13.69
N PRO A 337 -40.01 -24.59 -13.10
CA PRO A 337 -39.82 -24.42 -11.65
C PRO A 337 -41.13 -24.56 -10.85
N PRO A 338 -41.05 -24.88 -9.54
CA PRO A 338 -42.21 -25.23 -8.70
C PRO A 338 -43.10 -24.02 -8.32
N PRO A 339 -44.37 -24.26 -7.93
CA PRO A 339 -45.37 -23.22 -7.68
C PRO A 339 -45.21 -22.50 -6.34
N ARG A 340 -45.66 -21.24 -6.29
CA ARG A 340 -45.74 -20.38 -5.09
C ARG A 340 -46.84 -20.84 -4.12
N PRO A 341 -46.66 -20.64 -2.79
CA PRO A 341 -47.69 -20.94 -1.81
C PRO A 341 -48.88 -19.94 -1.86
N PRO A 342 -50.08 -20.35 -1.43
CA PRO A 342 -51.30 -19.57 -1.59
C PRO A 342 -51.43 -18.40 -0.61
N ALA A 343 -52.06 -17.31 -1.08
CA ALA A 343 -52.40 -16.12 -0.31
C ALA A 343 -53.46 -16.41 0.76
N LYS A 344 -53.32 -15.76 1.92
CA LYS A 344 -54.34 -15.72 2.99
C LYS A 344 -55.04 -14.34 3.04
N PRO A 345 -56.28 -14.28 3.54
CA PRO A 345 -57.28 -13.30 3.10
C PRO A 345 -57.23 -11.94 3.81
N ARG A 346 -57.83 -10.96 3.11
CA ARG A 346 -58.19 -9.61 3.58
C ARG A 346 -59.01 -9.67 4.88
N LEU A 347 -58.59 -8.89 5.87
CA LEU A 347 -59.45 -8.37 6.94
C LEU A 347 -59.74 -6.90 6.65
N VAL A 348 -61.02 -6.57 6.64
CA VAL A 348 -61.58 -5.22 6.53
C VAL A 348 -61.92 -4.76 7.94
N GLY A 349 -61.60 -3.50 8.27
CA GLY A 349 -62.34 -2.73 9.26
C GLY A 349 -61.53 -2.11 10.40
N LEU A 350 -61.41 -0.77 10.31
CA LEU A 350 -61.71 0.24 11.33
C LEU A 350 -60.58 1.17 11.80
N GLN A 351 -60.90 2.44 11.57
CA GLN A 351 -60.63 3.68 12.31
C GLN A 351 -59.35 4.48 12.06
N GLU A 352 -59.62 5.68 11.52
CA GLU A 352 -58.81 6.88 11.50
C GLU A 352 -58.28 7.27 12.88
N SER A 353 -57.02 7.70 12.94
CA SER A 353 -56.65 8.84 13.77
C SER A 353 -55.32 9.46 13.34
N ARG A 354 -55.44 10.68 12.80
CA ARG A 354 -54.57 11.87 12.95
C ARG A 354 -53.04 11.67 12.98
N ARG A 355 -52.39 12.29 11.97
CA ARG A 355 -50.97 12.71 12.01
C ARG A 355 -50.71 13.59 13.25
N PRO A 356 -49.44 13.63 13.70
CA PRO A 356 -48.72 14.88 13.53
C PRO A 356 -47.34 14.71 12.87
N ASN A 357 -47.00 15.71 12.06
CA ASN A 357 -45.67 16.00 11.56
C ASN A 357 -44.63 15.92 12.69
N LEU A 358 -43.63 15.07 12.55
CA LEU A 358 -42.34 15.26 13.20
C LEU A 358 -41.27 15.34 12.10
N MET A 359 -40.79 16.57 11.85
CA MET A 359 -39.45 16.78 11.32
C MET A 359 -38.47 16.08 12.28
N GLN A 360 -38.03 14.88 11.94
CA GLN A 360 -36.84 14.32 12.56
C GLN A 360 -35.64 15.12 12.05
N ARG A 361 -35.19 16.06 12.88
CA ARG A 361 -33.84 16.58 12.81
C ARG A 361 -32.90 15.40 12.98
N SER A 362 -32.22 15.00 11.90
CA SER A 362 -31.05 14.14 11.94
C SER A 362 -29.97 14.85 12.75
N ARG A 363 -29.96 14.64 14.07
CA ARG A 363 -28.77 14.90 14.88
C ARG A 363 -27.81 13.77 14.56
N SER A 364 -26.83 14.07 13.71
CA SER A 364 -25.60 13.29 13.63
C SER A 364 -25.05 13.16 15.06
N LEU A 365 -25.10 11.95 15.60
CA LEU A 365 -24.38 11.60 16.81
C LEU A 365 -22.89 11.59 16.44
N GLN A 366 -22.28 12.77 16.46
CA GLN A 366 -20.83 12.87 16.47
C GLN A 366 -20.35 12.25 17.77
N ILE A 367 -19.59 11.16 17.69
CA ILE A 367 -18.78 10.71 18.82
C ILE A 367 -17.88 11.90 19.20
N SER A 368 -17.90 12.22 20.49
CA SER A 368 -17.18 13.36 21.02
C SER A 368 -15.67 13.13 20.90
N ALA A 369 -14.90 14.18 20.68
CA ALA A 369 -13.43 14.09 20.73
C ALA A 369 -12.92 13.46 22.05
N SER A 370 -13.70 13.55 23.14
CA SER A 370 -13.45 12.84 24.40
C SER A 370 -13.55 11.31 24.30
N GLU A 371 -14.49 10.76 23.54
CA GLU A 371 -14.61 9.31 23.36
C GLU A 371 -13.47 8.76 22.50
N ILE A 372 -13.07 9.44 21.42
CA ILE A 372 -11.89 9.06 20.64
C ILE A 372 -10.63 9.14 21.52
N ARG A 373 -10.47 10.20 22.33
CA ARG A 373 -9.35 10.31 23.29
C ARG A 373 -9.36 9.17 24.31
N SER A 374 -10.52 8.73 24.78
CA SER A 374 -10.61 7.64 25.76
C SER A 374 -10.11 6.31 25.20
N LEU A 375 -10.26 6.06 23.89
CA LEU A 375 -9.77 4.83 23.24
C LEU A 375 -8.24 4.75 23.14
N PHE A 376 -7.55 5.89 23.15
CA PHE A 376 -6.08 5.95 23.00
C PHE A 376 -5.33 6.30 24.29
N GLY A 377 -6.03 6.41 25.43
CA GLY A 377 -5.44 6.91 26.67
C GLY A 377 -5.25 8.43 26.64
N GLY A 378 -5.67 9.13 27.69
CA GLY A 378 -5.62 10.60 27.73
C GLY A 378 -4.20 11.13 27.82
N GLU A 379 -3.63 11.61 26.72
CA GLU A 379 -2.48 12.50 26.73
C GLU A 379 -2.94 13.92 27.07
N GLN A 380 -2.73 14.32 28.33
CA GLN A 380 -2.53 15.73 28.69
C GLN A 380 -1.03 15.99 28.68
N GLY A 381 -0.53 16.53 27.58
CA GLY A 381 0.77 17.21 27.50
C GLY A 381 0.52 18.71 27.36
N ASP A 382 1.10 19.49 28.27
CA ASP A 382 0.89 20.92 28.46
C ASP A 382 1.27 21.73 27.20
N ASP A 383 0.28 22.34 26.55
CA ASP A 383 0.39 23.20 25.36
C ASP A 383 1.02 24.57 25.69
N ARG A 384 2.20 24.60 26.31
CA ARG A 384 2.99 25.83 26.55
C ARG A 384 4.50 25.57 26.53
N ASN A 385 5.02 25.11 25.40
CA ASN A 385 6.32 25.57 24.90
C ASN A 385 6.52 25.10 23.46
N GLY A 386 6.78 26.05 22.56
CA GLY A 386 7.21 25.73 21.20
C GLY A 386 8.60 25.11 21.24
N GLY A 387 8.72 23.89 20.71
CA GLY A 387 10.00 23.20 20.48
C GLY A 387 10.23 22.03 21.43
N ASN A 388 10.42 20.85 20.83
CA ASN A 388 10.75 19.54 21.39
C ASN A 388 9.54 18.70 21.83
N GLU A 389 8.88 18.10 20.84
CA GLU A 389 8.30 16.77 21.01
C GLU A 389 9.45 15.83 21.45
N GLU A 390 9.29 15.16 22.59
CA GLU A 390 10.14 14.03 22.96
C GLU A 390 10.19 13.07 21.75
N SER A 391 11.39 12.85 21.20
CA SER A 391 11.58 11.83 20.19
C SER A 391 11.15 10.48 20.76
N GLU A 392 10.45 9.66 19.97
CA GLU A 392 10.13 8.28 20.33
C GLU A 392 11.39 7.47 20.70
N GLU A 393 12.59 7.93 20.34
CA GLU A 393 13.87 7.45 20.87
C GLU A 393 13.96 7.53 22.41
N ALA A 394 13.47 8.58 23.05
CA ALA A 394 13.50 8.76 24.50
C ALA A 394 12.50 7.85 25.25
N TRP A 395 11.49 7.35 24.54
CA TRP A 395 10.55 6.34 25.05
C TRP A 395 11.06 4.92 24.81
N LEU A 396 11.59 4.63 23.61
CA LEU A 396 12.22 3.36 23.27
C LEU A 396 13.46 3.08 24.13
N LEU A 397 14.29 4.09 24.43
CA LEU A 397 15.43 3.95 25.35
C LEU A 397 14.99 3.68 26.80
N ARG A 398 13.82 4.18 27.23
CA ARG A 398 13.26 3.92 28.56
C ARG A 398 12.68 2.50 28.69
N ASN A 399 12.14 1.94 27.61
CA ASN A 399 11.48 0.63 27.64
C ASN A 399 12.35 -0.54 27.13
N ASN A 400 13.49 -0.28 26.49
CA ASN A 400 14.49 -1.32 26.18
C ASN A 400 15.39 -1.71 27.38
N THR A 401 15.24 -1.08 28.55
CA THR A 401 15.97 -1.48 29.77
C THR A 401 15.24 -2.54 30.59
N ILE A 402 14.10 -3.06 30.14
CA ILE A 402 13.33 -4.11 30.82
C ILE A 402 13.32 -5.38 29.95
N ASN A 403 14.50 -5.93 29.66
CA ASN A 403 14.66 -7.34 29.27
C ASN A 403 16.12 -7.83 29.41
N SER A 404 16.82 -7.37 30.43
CA SER A 404 18.14 -7.88 30.82
C SER A 404 18.35 -7.87 32.34
N SER A 405 17.40 -8.40 33.10
CA SER A 405 17.63 -8.71 34.51
C SER A 405 16.59 -9.69 35.05
N ASN A 406 16.67 -10.95 34.63
CA ASN A 406 16.27 -12.05 35.51
C ASN A 406 16.87 -13.39 35.07
N SER A 407 18.16 -13.58 35.37
CA SER A 407 18.71 -14.92 35.54
C SER A 407 19.89 -14.84 36.50
N ASN A 408 19.60 -14.89 37.80
CA ASN A 408 20.49 -15.46 38.80
C ASN A 408 19.72 -15.71 40.09
N ASN A 409 19.43 -16.99 40.35
CA ASN A 409 20.02 -17.74 41.46
C ASN A 409 19.01 -18.78 42.01
N SER A 410 19.23 -20.05 41.69
CA SER A 410 19.04 -21.10 42.68
C SER A 410 20.14 -22.14 42.49
N ASN A 411 21.09 -22.11 43.42
CA ASN A 411 21.99 -23.20 43.72
C ASN A 411 21.18 -24.47 44.03
N ASN A 412 21.51 -25.58 43.37
CA ASN A 412 21.66 -26.82 44.12
C ASN A 412 22.77 -27.69 43.51
N SER A 413 23.75 -27.96 44.34
CA SER A 413 24.85 -28.89 44.16
C SER A 413 24.36 -30.32 43.92
N ASN A 414 25.01 -31.06 43.01
CA ASN A 414 25.63 -32.33 43.37
C ASN A 414 26.56 -32.86 42.27
N ASN A 415 27.77 -33.20 42.71
CA ASN A 415 28.81 -33.95 42.02
C ASN A 415 28.29 -35.23 41.37
N TYR A 416 28.88 -35.68 40.26
CA TYR A 416 29.57 -36.98 40.19
C TYR A 416 30.41 -37.09 38.89
N THR A 417 31.73 -37.15 39.13
CA THR A 417 32.77 -38.00 38.50
C THR A 417 32.93 -38.14 36.99
N ALA A 418 34.20 -37.97 36.63
CA ALA A 418 34.87 -38.22 35.38
C ALA A 418 34.95 -39.71 34.96
N LEU A 419 34.90 -39.90 33.63
CA LEU A 419 35.69 -40.82 32.78
C LEU A 419 35.49 -42.34 32.91
N PRO A 420 35.87 -43.14 31.89
CA PRO A 420 36.65 -42.82 30.68
C PRO A 420 35.89 -42.75 29.35
#